data_AF-A0A7Y8IWT8-F1
#
_entry.id   AF-A0A7Y8IWT8-F1
#
_cell.length_a   1.000
_cell.length_b   1.000
_cell.length_c   1.000
_cell.angle_alpha   90.00
_cell.angle_beta   90.00
_cell.angle_gamma   90.00
#
_symmetry.space_group_name_H-M   'P 1'
#
loop_
_entity.id
_entity.type
_entity.pdbx_description
1 polymer ?
#
loop_
_entity_poly.entity_id
_entity_poly.type
_entity_poly.pdbx_seq_one_letter_code
_entity_poly.pdbx_strand_id
1 'polypeptide(L)'
;GRAARHIHGKAILFADTVTDSMRASIEETERRRRAQQTYNEENGITPQSIIKPLDPDLLRIYEADYYEVPAVAEEAVKYSSVEAIEREVSRLEKEMKEAAQQFEFERAAALRDRARKLRKMALELSENPEQPQ
;
A
#
# COMPACT_ATOMS: atom_id res chain seq x y z
N GLY A 1 -9.71 11.13 -13.17
CA GLY A 1 -10.48 10.73 -11.98
C GLY A 1 -9.60 10.50 -10.75
N ARG A 2 -8.99 9.31 -10.63
CA ARG A 2 -8.20 8.89 -9.44
C ARG A 2 -7.14 9.91 -9.01
N ALA A 3 -6.38 10.47 -9.96
CA ALA A 3 -5.34 11.46 -9.69
C ALA A 3 -5.87 12.79 -9.10
N ALA A 4 -7.14 13.14 -9.29
CA ALA A 4 -7.69 14.43 -8.85
C ALA A 4 -7.86 14.55 -7.32
N ARG A 5 -7.55 13.49 -6.56
CA ARG A 5 -7.59 13.48 -5.09
C ARG A 5 -6.32 14.01 -4.44
N HIS A 6 -5.33 14.43 -5.24
CA HIS A 6 -4.04 14.92 -4.77
C HIS A 6 -3.71 16.26 -5.42
N ILE A 7 -3.11 17.17 -4.66
CA ILE A 7 -2.78 18.53 -5.13
C ILE A 7 -1.84 18.54 -6.35
N HIS A 8 -0.91 17.60 -6.41
CA HIS A 8 0.00 17.39 -7.56
C HIS A 8 -0.44 16.23 -8.46
N GLY A 9 -1.74 15.90 -8.45
CA GLY A 9 -2.30 14.81 -9.24
C GLY A 9 -1.99 14.94 -10.72
N LYS A 10 -1.25 13.99 -11.28
CA LYS A 10 -0.91 13.92 -12.71
C LYS A 10 -1.32 12.57 -13.30
N ALA A 11 -1.75 12.60 -14.56
CA ALA A 11 -1.95 11.40 -15.38
C ALA A 11 -1.04 11.49 -16.60
N ILE A 12 -0.35 10.40 -16.92
CA ILE A 12 0.51 10.28 -18.10
C ILE A 12 -0.11 9.20 -18.98
N LEU A 13 -0.42 9.55 -20.22
CA LEU A 13 -0.97 8.62 -21.21
C LEU A 13 0.14 8.29 -22.21
N PHE A 14 0.57 7.03 -22.26
CA PHE A 14 1.53 6.55 -23.25
C PHE A 14 0.77 6.08 -24.49
N ALA A 15 0.97 6.79 -25.61
CA ALA A 15 0.37 6.46 -26.89
C ALA A 15 1.17 7.13 -28.02
N ASP A 16 1.23 6.49 -29.18
CA ASP A 16 1.89 7.04 -30.37
C ASP A 16 1.06 8.14 -31.04
N THR A 17 -0.26 8.05 -30.93
CA THR A 17 -1.21 9.02 -31.51
C THR A 17 -2.33 9.35 -30.53
N VAL A 18 -2.92 10.54 -30.69
CA VAL A 18 -4.07 10.97 -29.90
C VAL A 18 -5.35 10.51 -30.59
N THR A 19 -6.04 9.54 -29.99
CA THR A 19 -7.35 9.09 -30.45
C THR A 19 -8.45 10.09 -30.12
N ASP A 20 -9.61 10.00 -30.78
CA ASP A 20 -10.75 10.89 -30.50
C ASP A 20 -11.25 10.77 -29.05
N SER A 21 -11.23 9.56 -28.48
CA SER A 21 -11.58 9.35 -27.07
C SER A 21 -10.58 10.00 -26.11
N MET A 22 -9.28 9.97 -26.45
CA MET A 22 -8.26 10.69 -25.68
C MET A 22 -8.47 12.19 -25.78
N ARG A 23 -8.72 12.72 -26.98
CA ARG A 23 -9.00 14.13 -27.21
C ARG A 23 -10.17 14.61 -26.37
N ALA A 24 -11.33 13.95 -26.48
CA ALA A 24 -12.52 14.30 -25.71
C ALA A 24 -12.26 14.27 -24.20
N SER A 25 -11.52 13.27 -23.72
CA SER A 25 -11.19 13.13 -22.29
C SER A 25 -10.23 14.23 -21.80
N ILE A 26 -9.24 14.60 -22.60
CA ILE A 26 -8.27 15.66 -22.30
C ILE A 26 -8.98 17.02 -22.29
N GLU A 27 -9.77 17.30 -23.32
CA GLU A 27 -10.49 18.57 -23.45
C GLU A 27 -11.48 18.78 -22.29
N GLU A 28 -12.26 17.76 -21.92
CA GLU A 28 -13.17 17.87 -20.79
C GLU A 28 -12.43 18.02 -19.45
N THR A 29 -11.25 17.40 -19.32
CA THR A 29 -10.40 17.58 -18.14
C THR A 29 -9.87 19.00 -18.04
N GLU A 30 -9.40 19.57 -19.15
CA GLU A 30 -8.92 20.95 -19.20
C GLU A 30 -10.04 21.96 -18.98
N ARG A 31 -11.22 21.74 -19.57
CA ARG A 31 -12.39 22.59 -19.37
C ARG A 31 -12.78 22.67 -17.90
N ARG A 32 -12.84 21.52 -17.21
CA ARG A 32 -13.12 21.46 -15.75
C ARG A 32 -12.04 22.13 -14.92
N ARG A 33 -10.75 21.87 -15.23
CA ARG A 33 -9.63 22.47 -14.50
C ARG A 33 -9.66 23.99 -14.58
N ARG A 34 -9.90 24.57 -15.76
CA ARG A 34 -10.01 26.03 -15.93
C ARG A 34 -11.14 26.61 -15.08
N ALA A 35 -12.33 26.02 -15.14
CA ALA A 35 -13.47 26.48 -14.34
C ALA A 35 -13.18 26.43 -12.82
N GLN A 36 -12.52 25.37 -12.36
CA GLN A 36 -12.10 25.23 -10.96
C GLN A 36 -11.05 26.27 -10.58
N GLN A 37 -10.08 26.55 -11.45
CA GLN A 37 -9.05 27.53 -11.20
C GLN A 37 -9.62 28.95 -11.12
N THR A 38 -10.48 29.33 -12.07
CA THR A 38 -11.19 30.61 -12.04
C THR A 38 -12.01 30.76 -10.76
N TYR A 39 -12.79 29.74 -10.40
CA TYR A 39 -13.55 29.76 -9.15
C TYR A 39 -12.65 29.92 -7.92
N ASN A 40 -11.52 29.20 -7.87
CA ASN A 40 -10.58 29.31 -6.76
C ASN A 40 -9.96 30.71 -6.67
N GLU A 41 -9.57 31.30 -7.80
CA GLU A 41 -9.00 32.66 -7.86
C GLU A 41 -10.02 33.72 -7.42
N GLU A 42 -11.25 33.64 -7.92
CA GLU A 42 -12.34 34.57 -7.57
C GLU A 42 -12.73 34.49 -6.09
N ASN A 43 -12.56 33.33 -5.46
CA ASN A 43 -12.95 33.08 -4.06
C ASN A 43 -11.75 33.00 -3.10
N GLY A 44 -10.51 33.24 -3.56
CA GLY A 44 -9.31 33.15 -2.74
C GLY A 44 -9.03 31.75 -2.15
N ILE A 45 -9.49 30.68 -2.81
CA ILE A 45 -9.34 29.30 -2.35
C ILE A 45 -7.97 28.77 -2.78
N THR A 46 -7.14 28.38 -1.82
CA THR A 46 -5.90 27.64 -2.09
C THR A 46 -6.17 26.14 -2.04
N PRO A 47 -5.91 25.37 -3.12
CA PRO A 47 -6.09 23.92 -3.10
C PRO A 47 -5.28 23.26 -1.98
N GLN A 48 -5.87 22.31 -1.26
CA GLN A 48 -5.20 21.53 -0.23
C GLN A 48 -5.59 20.05 -0.34
N SER A 49 -4.67 19.17 0.04
CA SER A 49 -4.97 17.74 0.16
C SER A 49 -5.84 17.50 1.39
N ILE A 50 -6.85 16.65 1.26
CA ILE A 50 -7.70 16.25 2.39
C ILE A 50 -6.88 15.36 3.33
N ILE A 51 -6.70 15.80 4.57
CA ILE A 51 -6.14 14.97 5.65
C ILE A 51 -7.31 14.24 6.30
N LYS A 52 -7.46 12.94 6.02
CA LYS A 52 -8.42 12.10 6.74
C LYS A 52 -7.74 11.55 8.01
N PRO A 53 -8.23 11.86 9.22
CA PRO A 53 -7.74 11.23 10.42
C PRO A 53 -8.00 9.72 10.35
N LEU A 54 -7.03 8.93 10.81
CA LEU A 54 -7.24 7.52 11.08
C LEU A 54 -8.23 7.39 12.24
N ASP A 55 -9.02 6.32 12.23
CA ASP A 55 -9.98 6.05 13.29
C ASP A 55 -9.23 5.90 14.64
N PRO A 56 -9.52 6.73 15.67
CA PRO A 56 -8.82 6.68 16.95
C PRO A 56 -8.95 5.31 17.64
N ASP A 57 -10.00 4.54 17.35
CA ASP A 57 -10.16 3.19 17.88
C ASP A 57 -9.16 2.20 17.27
N LEU A 58 -8.78 2.38 16.00
CA LEU A 58 -7.71 1.60 15.35
C LEU A 58 -6.33 1.94 15.90
N LEU A 59 -6.10 3.20 16.31
CA LEU A 59 -4.85 3.65 16.93
C LEU A 59 -4.67 3.06 18.33
N ARG A 60 -5.72 3.03 19.15
CA ARG A 60 -5.65 2.48 20.52
C ARG A 60 -5.36 0.99 20.56
N ILE A 61 -5.89 0.22 19.61
CA ILE A 61 -5.57 -1.22 19.47
C ILE A 61 -4.09 -1.38 19.11
N TYR A 62 -3.57 -0.52 18.22
CA TYR A 62 -2.17 -0.57 17.78
C TYR A 62 -1.17 -0.18 18.88
N GLU A 63 -1.53 0.75 19.78
CA GLU A 63 -0.68 1.17 20.91
C GLU A 63 -0.69 0.16 22.06
N ALA A 64 -1.79 -0.56 22.27
CA ALA A 64 -1.88 -1.61 23.29
C ALA A 64 -1.00 -2.83 22.96
N ASP A 65 -0.80 -3.13 21.67
CA ASP A 65 0.00 -4.28 21.19
C ASP A 65 1.53 -4.06 21.27
N TYR A 66 2.01 -2.87 21.62
CA TYR A 66 3.46 -2.63 21.82
C TYR A 66 4.00 -3.19 23.14
N TYR A 67 3.13 -3.59 24.07
CA TYR A 67 3.53 -4.26 25.31
C TYR A 67 3.51 -5.78 25.14
N GLU A 68 4.72 -6.31 24.91
CA GLU A 68 5.14 -7.70 25.08
C GLU A 68 4.39 -8.77 24.25
N VAL A 69 4.83 -8.94 23.01
CA VAL A 69 4.76 -10.28 22.39
C VAL A 69 5.94 -11.10 22.95
N PRO A 70 5.71 -12.14 23.77
CA PRO A 70 6.78 -13.04 24.17
C PRO A 70 7.37 -13.67 22.90
N ALA A 71 8.69 -13.62 22.78
CA ALA A 71 9.41 -14.22 21.67
C ALA A 71 9.20 -15.74 21.70
N VAL A 72 8.14 -16.22 21.06
CA VAL A 72 7.99 -17.65 20.74
C VAL A 72 9.07 -17.93 19.69
N ALA A 73 10.08 -18.68 20.10
CA ALA A 73 11.14 -19.16 19.23
C ALA A 73 10.52 -20.04 18.13
N GLU A 74 10.28 -19.46 16.96
CA GLU A 74 10.00 -20.24 15.76
C GLU A 74 11.32 -20.86 15.28
N GLU A 75 11.30 -22.18 15.06
CA GLU A 75 12.41 -22.93 14.47
C GLU A 75 12.92 -22.21 13.22
N ALA A 76 14.24 -22.05 13.13
CA ALA A 76 14.90 -21.45 11.98
C ALA A 76 14.72 -22.34 10.74
N VAL A 77 13.59 -22.17 10.04
CA VAL A 77 13.38 -22.75 8.72
C VAL A 77 14.38 -22.06 7.80
N LYS A 78 15.47 -22.76 7.46
CA LYS A 78 16.44 -22.30 6.46
C LYS A 78 15.75 -22.32 5.09
N TYR A 79 15.27 -21.17 4.64
CA TYR A 79 14.78 -21.01 3.26
C TYR A 79 15.99 -20.91 2.33
N SER A 80 16.04 -21.82 1.35
CA SER A 80 17.19 -21.98 0.44
C SER A 80 17.21 -21.01 -0.75
N SER A 81 16.13 -20.26 -0.98
CA SER A 81 16.02 -19.30 -2.10
C SER A 81 14.98 -18.22 -1.84
N VAL A 82 15.14 -17.06 -2.47
CA VAL A 82 14.15 -15.96 -2.47
C VAL A 82 12.80 -16.44 -2.99
N GLU A 83 12.78 -17.27 -4.04
CA GLU A 83 11.55 -17.84 -4.58
C GLU A 83 10.78 -18.72 -3.57
N ALA A 84 11.50 -19.49 -2.74
CA ALA A 84 10.87 -20.29 -1.69
C ALA A 84 10.23 -19.40 -0.61
N ILE A 85 10.88 -18.27 -0.27
CA ILE A 85 10.34 -17.29 0.67
C ILE A 85 9.10 -16.61 0.08
N GLU A 86 9.11 -16.23 -1.19
CA GLU A 86 7.96 -15.60 -1.85
C GLU A 86 6.74 -16.51 -1.91
N ARG A 87 6.93 -17.81 -2.22
CA ARG A 87 5.85 -18.80 -2.19
C ARG A 87 5.24 -18.94 -0.80
N GLU A 88 6.09 -18.96 0.22
CA GLU A 88 5.65 -19.04 1.62
C GLU A 88 4.88 -17.78 2.03
N VAL A 89 5.38 -16.60 1.68
CA VAL A 89 4.68 -15.32 1.91
C VAL A 89 3.31 -15.32 1.23
N SER A 90 3.22 -15.80 -0.01
CA SER A 90 1.95 -15.88 -0.73
C SER A 90 0.94 -16.80 -0.03
N ARG A 91 1.40 -17.94 0.50
CA ARG A 91 0.58 -18.85 1.30
C ARG A 91 0.07 -18.16 2.57
N LEU A 92 0.97 -17.54 3.34
CA LEU A 92 0.62 -16.83 4.57
C LEU A 92 -0.36 -15.66 4.32
N GLU A 93 -0.22 -14.94 3.21
CA GLU A 93 -1.15 -13.88 2.84
C GLU A 93 -2.55 -14.40 2.48
N LYS A 94 -2.63 -15.61 1.91
CA LYS A 94 -3.91 -16.28 1.65
C LYS A 94 -4.59 -16.68 2.96
N GLU A 95 -3.86 -17.34 3.85
CA GLU A 95 -4.35 -17.73 5.18
C GLU A 95 -4.74 -16.51 6.03
N MET A 96 -3.98 -15.41 5.96
CA MET A 96 -4.30 -14.15 6.62
C MET A 96 -5.64 -13.58 6.15
N LYS A 97 -5.91 -13.62 4.84
CA LYS A 97 -7.18 -13.17 4.27
C LYS A 97 -8.34 -14.06 4.69
N GLU A 98 -8.13 -15.37 4.74
CA GLU A 98 -9.13 -16.34 5.20
C GLU A 98 -9.45 -16.12 6.70
N ALA A 99 -8.43 -15.96 7.55
CA ALA A 99 -8.60 -15.63 8.97
C ALA A 99 -9.35 -14.29 9.17
N ALA A 100 -9.01 -13.26 8.39
CA ALA A 100 -9.70 -11.98 8.44
C ALA A 100 -11.18 -12.08 7.99
N GLN A 101 -11.50 -12.94 7.02
CA GLN A 101 -12.89 -13.22 6.61
C GLN A 101 -13.68 -13.96 7.70
N GLN A 102 -13.00 -14.76 8.52
CA GLN A 102 -13.58 -15.47 9.66
C GLN A 102 -13.60 -14.65 10.96
N PHE A 103 -13.22 -13.36 10.90
CA PHE A 103 -13.10 -12.47 12.06
C PHE A 103 -12.04 -12.91 13.09
N GLU A 104 -11.10 -13.79 12.71
CA GLU A 104 -9.96 -14.22 13.53
C GLU A 104 -8.80 -13.21 13.42
N PHE A 105 -9.00 -12.00 13.95
CA PHE A 105 -8.06 -10.88 13.75
C PHE A 105 -6.68 -11.09 14.39
N GLU A 106 -6.62 -11.73 15.55
CA GLU A 106 -5.35 -12.07 16.22
C GLU A 106 -4.50 -13.01 15.35
N ARG A 107 -5.14 -14.02 14.76
CA ARG A 107 -4.50 -14.97 13.85
C ARG A 107 -4.06 -14.27 12.56
N ALA A 108 -4.89 -13.39 12.00
CA ALA A 108 -4.52 -12.61 10.83
C ALA A 108 -3.32 -11.68 11.12
N ALA A 109 -3.25 -11.08 12.31
CA ALA A 109 -2.12 -10.25 12.75
C ALA A 109 -0.83 -11.07 12.86
N ALA A 110 -0.89 -12.25 13.50
CA ALA A 110 0.26 -13.15 13.61
C ALA A 110 0.80 -13.60 12.23
N LEU A 111 -0.11 -13.96 11.32
CA LEU A 111 0.23 -14.35 9.94
C LEU A 111 0.86 -13.18 9.16
N ARG A 112 0.33 -11.96 9.32
CA ARG A 112 0.90 -10.74 8.72
C ARG A 112 2.33 -10.50 9.19
N ASP A 113 2.58 -10.62 10.49
CA ASP A 113 3.88 -10.31 11.07
C ASP A 113 4.92 -11.37 10.69
N ARG A 114 4.52 -12.63 10.56
CA ARG A 114 5.35 -13.70 9.98
C ARG A 114 5.67 -13.43 8.51
N ALA A 115 4.68 -13.06 7.70
CA ALA A 115 4.91 -12.70 6.29
C ALA A 115 5.84 -11.48 6.13
N ARG A 116 5.75 -10.49 7.02
CA ARG A 116 6.66 -9.34 7.07
C ARG A 116 8.10 -9.74 7.40
N LYS A 117 8.31 -10.61 8.39
CA LYS A 117 9.64 -11.14 8.74
C LYS A 117 10.28 -11.85 7.53
N LEU A 118 9.51 -12.69 6.86
CA LEU A 118 9.97 -13.41 5.66
C LEU A 118 10.31 -12.47 4.50
N ARG A 119 9.48 -11.46 4.23
CA ARG A 119 9.80 -10.42 3.22
C ARG A 119 11.09 -9.66 3.54
N LYS A 120 11.34 -9.37 4.82
CA LYS A 120 12.59 -8.74 5.24
C LYS A 120 13.80 -9.64 4.99
N MET A 121 13.70 -10.93 5.31
CA MET A 121 14.74 -11.92 5.01
C MET A 121 14.99 -12.06 3.50
N ALA A 122 13.94 -12.07 2.68
CA ALA A 122 14.09 -12.11 1.21
C ALA A 122 14.83 -10.87 0.67
N LEU A 123 14.52 -9.69 1.20
CA LEU A 123 15.21 -8.45 0.84
C LEU A 123 16.69 -8.50 1.24
N GLU A 124 16.99 -8.94 2.47
CA GLU A 124 18.36 -9.10 2.97
C GLU A 124 19.17 -10.12 2.13
N LEU A 125 18.55 -11.23 1.69
CA LEU A 125 19.17 -12.20 0.77
C LEU A 125 19.38 -11.63 -0.65
N SER A 126 18.50 -10.73 -1.11
CA SER A 126 18.61 -10.12 -2.44
C SER A 126 19.68 -9.01 -2.50
N GLU A 127 19.88 -8.29 -1.39
CA GLU A 127 20.84 -7.19 -1.29
C GLU A 127 22.27 -7.69 -1.00
N ASN A 128 22.44 -8.93 -0.52
CA ASN A 128 23.74 -9.48 -0.15
C ASN A 128 23.94 -10.93 -0.67
N PRO A 129 24.29 -11.13 -1.95
CA PRO A 129 24.40 -12.46 -2.56
C PRO A 129 25.61 -13.30 -2.06
N GLU A 130 26.49 -12.73 -1.23
CA GLU A 130 27.73 -13.38 -0.77
C GLU A 130 27.83 -13.54 0.76
N GLN A 131 26.86 -14.15 1.44
CA GLN A 131 27.16 -14.81 2.74
C GLN A 131 26.34 -16.09 2.93
N PRO A 132 26.86 -17.26 2.50
CA PRO A 132 26.36 -18.53 2.98
C PRO A 132 26.90 -18.78 4.40
N GLN A 133 26.00 -19.00 5.37
CA GLN A 133 26.29 -19.74 6.62
C GLN A 133 25.20 -20.80 6.90
#